data_AF-A0A7W1GGV8-F1
#
_entry.id   AF-A0A7W1GGV8-F1
#
_cell.length_a   1.000
_cell.length_b   1.000
_cell.length_c   1.000
_cell.angle_alpha   90.00
_cell.angle_beta   90.00
_cell.angle_gamma   90.00
#
_symmetry.space_group_name_H-M   'P 1'
#
loop_
_entity.id
_entity.type
_entity.pdbx_description
1 polymer ?
#
loop_
_entity_poly.entity_id
_entity_poly.type
_entity_poly.pdbx_seq_one_letter_code
_entity_poly.pdbx_strand_id
1 'polypeptide(L)' 'MVTARWKSPVVVAWCDGCAKSVVMATPDEAALLARLTTRAVFRLIEAGLVHYAESREGSVRICLDSLPVR' A
#
# COMPACT_ATOMS: atom_id res chain seq x y z
N MET A 1 22.74 9.27 16.50
CA MET A 1 21.30 9.51 16.72
C MET A 1 20.63 9.65 15.36
N VAL A 2 20.02 8.59 14.85
CA VAL A 2 19.21 8.68 13.63
C VAL A 2 17.85 9.18 14.08
N THR A 3 17.49 10.41 13.75
CA THR A 3 16.15 10.94 13.99
C THR A 3 15.19 10.24 13.03
N ALA A 4 14.68 9.08 13.44
CA ALA A 4 13.63 8.39 12.71
C ALA A 4 12.39 9.28 12.70
N ARG A 5 12.24 10.04 11.62
CA ARG A 5 11.05 10.81 11.30
C ARG A 5 9.94 9.80 11.03
N TRP A 6 9.12 9.51 12.04
CA TRP A 6 7.90 8.71 11.89
C TRP A 6 6.94 9.46 10.95
N LYS A 7 7.14 9.34 9.64
CA LYS A 7 6.11 9.64 8.66
C LYS A 7 4.95 8.71 8.97
N SER A 8 3.79 9.27 9.28
CA SER A 8 2.57 8.52 9.50
C SER A 8 2.39 7.51 8.36
N PRO A 9 2.54 6.20 8.63
CA PRO A 9 2.79 5.18 7.62
C PRO A 9 1.57 5.01 6.71
N VAL A 10 0.39 5.04 7.32
CA VAL A 10 -0.89 4.73 6.70
C VAL A 10 -1.76 5.98 6.60
N VAL A 11 -2.44 6.14 5.47
CA VAL A 11 -3.38 7.24 5.20
C VAL A 11 -4.75 6.68 4.86
N VAL A 12 -5.82 7.37 5.25
CA VAL A 12 -7.15 7.05 4.73
C VAL A 12 -7.31 7.79 3.40
N ALA A 13 -7.56 7.04 2.33
CA ALA A 13 -7.80 7.61 1.01
C ALA A 13 -8.88 6.81 0.27
N TRP A 14 -9.43 7.42 -0.77
CA TRP A 14 -10.38 6.75 -1.64
C TRP A 14 -9.68 5.67 -2.46
N CYS A 15 -10.32 4.50 -2.58
CA CYS A 15 -9.87 3.42 -3.47
C CYS A 15 -10.93 3.17 -4.53
N ASP A 16 -10.55 3.34 -5.80
CA ASP A 16 -11.48 3.19 -6.93
C ASP A 16 -11.98 1.75 -7.08
N GLY A 17 -11.13 0.76 -6.84
CA GLY A 17 -11.53 -0.65 -6.93
C GLY A 17 -12.45 -1.10 -5.79
N CYS A 18 -12.42 -0.45 -4.63
CA CYS A 18 -13.31 -0.76 -3.49
C CYS A 18 -14.53 0.17 -3.40
N ALA A 19 -14.53 1.28 -4.14
CA ALA A 19 -15.55 2.34 -4.10
C ALA A 19 -15.86 2.87 -2.67
N LYS A 20 -14.83 2.99 -1.83
CA LYS A 20 -14.93 3.52 -0.46
C LYS A 20 -13.61 4.10 0.02
N SER A 21 -13.66 4.87 1.11
CA SER A 21 -12.47 5.28 1.85
C SER A 21 -11.87 4.08 2.58
N VAL A 22 -10.61 3.76 2.28
CA VAL A 22 -9.88 2.64 2.87
C VAL A 22 -8.55 3.12 3.43
N VAL A 23 -7.96 2.29 4.28
CA VAL A 23 -6.61 2.50 4.76
C VAL A 23 -5.64 2.10 3.64
N MET A 24 -4.73 3.02 3.31
CA MET A 24 -3.76 2.89 2.23
C MET A 24 -2.35 3.02 2.79
N ALA A 25 -1.51 2.03 2.52
CA ALA A 25 -0.17 1.88 3.08
C ALA A 25 0.92 2.03 2.02
N THR A 26 2.16 2.28 2.43
CA THR A 26 3.30 2.17 1.48
C THR A 26 3.50 0.70 1.04
N PRO A 27 4.20 0.43 -0.07
CA PRO A 27 4.49 -0.95 -0.49
C PRO A 27 5.23 -1.76 0.58
N ASP A 28 6.14 -1.13 1.33
CA ASP A 28 6.90 -1.77 2.40
C ASP A 28 5.98 -2.14 3.59
N GLU A 29 5.06 -1.27 3.97
CA GLU A 29 4.09 -1.56 5.03
C GLU A 29 3.07 -2.61 4.61
N ALA A 30 2.56 -2.53 3.39
CA ALA A 30 1.67 -3.53 2.82
C ALA A 30 2.34 -4.92 2.82
N ALA A 31 3.65 -4.96 2.50
CA ALA A 31 4.44 -6.17 2.58
C ALA A 31 4.54 -6.71 4.02
N LEU A 32 4.82 -5.85 4.99
CA LEU A 32 4.86 -6.24 6.41
C LEU A 32 3.52 -6.79 6.90
N LEU A 33 2.42 -6.12 6.56
CA LEU A 33 1.06 -6.51 6.97
C LEU A 33 0.60 -7.82 6.33
N ALA A 34 0.88 -8.00 5.03
CA ALA A 34 0.52 -9.22 4.30
C ALA A 34 1.54 -10.37 4.47
N ARG A 35 2.62 -10.17 5.24
CA ARG A 35 3.77 -11.10 5.36
C ARG A 35 4.35 -11.47 4.00
N LEU A 36 4.43 -10.49 3.11
CA LEU A 36 5.03 -10.58 1.79
C LEU A 36 6.35 -9.80 1.75
N THR A 37 7.07 -9.90 0.64
CA THR A 37 8.17 -8.97 0.34
C THR A 37 7.64 -7.78 -0.44
N THR A 38 8.28 -6.61 -0.35
CA THR A 38 7.91 -5.44 -1.17
C THR A 38 7.90 -5.77 -2.66
N ARG A 39 8.86 -6.59 -3.13
CA ARG A 39 8.88 -7.09 -4.51
C ARG A 39 7.66 -7.95 -4.86
N ALA A 40 7.14 -8.75 -3.92
CA ALA A 40 5.91 -9.48 -4.14
C ALA A 40 4.70 -8.54 -4.23
N VAL A 41 4.65 -7.47 -3.43
CA VAL A 41 3.61 -6.43 -3.53
C VAL A 41 3.64 -5.77 -4.92
N PHE A 42 4.81 -5.36 -5.42
CA PHE A 42 4.91 -4.81 -6.78
C PHE A 42 4.47 -5.79 -7.86
N ARG A 43 4.78 -7.09 -7.72
CA ARG A 43 4.26 -8.12 -8.63
C ARG A 43 2.74 -8.24 -8.58
N LEU A 44 2.11 -8.07 -7.43
CA LEU A 44 0.65 -8.04 -7.32
C LEU A 44 0.05 -6.83 -8.05
N ILE A 45 0.72 -5.67 -7.98
CA ILE A 45 0.32 -4.45 -8.71
C ILE A 45 0.39 -4.68 -10.22
N GLU A 46 1.54 -5.16 -10.71
CA GLU A 46 1.75 -5.45 -12.14
C GLU A 46 0.78 -6.51 -12.67
N ALA A 47 0.37 -7.45 -11.82
CA ALA A 47 -0.62 -8.47 -12.15
C ALA A 47 -2.08 -7.99 -12.01
N GLY A 48 -2.32 -6.75 -11.54
CA GLY A 48 -3.67 -6.22 -11.31
C GLY A 48 -4.45 -6.91 -10.19
N LEU A 49 -3.75 -7.55 -9.23
CA LEU A 49 -4.34 -8.35 -8.15
C LEU A 49 -4.60 -7.54 -6.87
N VAL A 50 -4.06 -6.33 -6.77
CA VAL A 50 -4.27 -5.41 -5.64
C VAL A 50 -4.60 -4.03 -6.17
N HIS A 51 -5.41 -3.28 -5.43
CA HIS A 51 -5.69 -1.90 -5.75
C HIS A 51 -4.56 -1.01 -5.23
N TYR A 52 -4.15 -0.05 -6.05
CA TYR A 52 -3.13 0.93 -5.68
C TYR A 52 -3.50 2.32 -6.19
N ALA A 53 -2.89 3.34 -5.61
CA ALA A 53 -2.89 4.70 -6.13
C ALA A 53 -1.46 5.21 -6.20
N GLU A 54 -1.14 5.93 -7.27
CA GLU A 54 0.16 6.56 -7.47
C GLU A 54 0.00 8.08 -7.41
N SER A 55 0.79 8.75 -6.56
CA SER A 55 0.83 10.20 -6.54
C SER A 55 1.64 10.75 -7.72
N ARG A 56 1.42 12.02 -8.07
CA ARG A 56 2.21 12.72 -9.10
C ARG A 56 3.71 12.76 -8.82
N GLU A 57 4.11 12.50 -7.58
CA GLU A 57 5.50 12.47 -7.12
C GLU A 57 6.12 11.06 -7.26
N GLY A 58 5.37 10.10 -7.80
CA GLY A 58 5.78 8.69 -7.94
C GLY A 58 5.64 7.87 -6.67
N SER A 59 4.91 8.37 -5.66
CA SER A 59 4.69 7.61 -4.43
C SER A 59 3.50 6.66 -4.58
N VAL A 60 3.74 5.37 -4.39
CA VAL A 60 2.72 4.32 -4.48
C VAL A 60 2.09 4.07 -3.13
N ARG A 61 0.76 3.90 -3.12
CA ARG A 61 -0.04 3.54 -1.96
C ARG A 61 -0.90 2.32 -2.28
N ILE A 62 -0.93 1.35 -1.38
CA ILE A 62 -1.61 0.06 -1.54
C ILE A 62 -2.85 0.02 -0.67
N CYS A 63 -3.98 -0.37 -1.25
CA CYS A 63 -5.23 -0.58 -0.53
C CYS A 63 -5.13 -1.84 0.34
N LEU A 64 -5.27 -1.69 1.65
CA LEU A 64 -5.18 -2.83 2.58
C LEU A 64 -6.33 -3.83 2.41
N ASP A 65 -7.53 -3.38 2.03
CA ASP A 65 -8.70 -4.24 1.81
C ASP A 65 -8.54 -5.15 0.57
N SER A 66 -7.65 -4.79 -0.35
CA SER A 66 -7.35 -5.59 -1.54
C SER A 66 -6.18 -6.56 -1.35
N LEU A 67 -5.45 -6.44 -0.23
CA LEU A 67 -4.31 -7.31 0.02
C LEU A 67 -4.80 -8.74 0.26
N PRO A 68 -4.07 -9.75 -0.23
CA PRO A 68 -4.30 -11.13 0.15
C PRO A 68 -3.87 -11.33 1.61
N VAL A 69 -4.78 -11.04 2.54
CA VAL A 69 -4.59 -11.29 3.97
C VAL A 69 -4.79 -12.79 4.21
N ARG A 70 -3.82 -13.43 4.87
CA ARG A 70 -4.00 -14.77 5.45
C ARG A 70 -4.19 -14.65 6.95
#